data_AF-A0A2E2ETU1-F1
#
_entry.id   AF-A0A2E2ETU1-F1
#
_cell.length_a   1.000
_cell.length_b   1.000
_cell.length_c   1.000
_cell.angle_alpha   90.00
_cell.angle_beta   90.00
_cell.angle_gamma   90.00
#
_symmetry.space_group_name_H-M   'P 1'
#
loop_
_entity.id
_entity.type
_entity.pdbx_description
1 polymer ?
#
loop_
_entity_poly.entity_id
_entity_poly.type
_entity_poly.pdbx_seq_one_letter_code
_entity_poly.pdbx_strand_id
1 'polypeptide(L)' 'MSLLTIILNILIPPLAVFLKHGLGTTFLLNLLLTLLAWLPGVIHAFYVNSK' A
#
# COMPACT_ATOMS: atom_id res chain seq x y z
N MET A 1 -6.22 -8.56 8.31
CA MET A 1 -4.81 -8.24 8.01
C MET A 1 -3.92 -9.03 8.93
N SER A 2 -2.94 -9.79 8.41
CA SER A 2 -1.91 -10.37 9.29
C SER A 2 -1.00 -9.26 9.79
N LEU A 3 -0.35 -9.47 10.95
CA LEU A 3 0.59 -8.50 11.53
C LEU A 3 1.68 -8.09 10.51
N LEU A 4 2.11 -9.04 9.69
CA LEU A 4 3.06 -8.82 8.60
C LEU A 4 2.57 -7.76 7.60
N THR A 5 1.30 -7.82 7.17
CA THR A 5 0.75 -6.84 6.20
C THR A 5 0.64 -5.44 6.81
N ILE A 6 0.39 -5.33 8.11
CA ILE A 6 0.34 -4.04 8.82
C ILE A 6 1.73 -3.40 8.85
N ILE A 7 2.77 -4.19 9.17
CA ILE A 7 4.16 -3.74 9.17
C ILE A 7 4.58 -3.33 7.75
N LEU A 8 4.22 -4.13 6.74
CA LEU A 8 4.53 -3.84 5.34
C LEU A 8 3.79 -2.60 4.83
N ASN A 9 2.54 -2.36 5.22
CA ASN A 9 1.78 -1.15 4.84
C ASN A 9 2.47 0.15 5.29
N ILE A 10 3.19 0.12 6.42
CA ILE A 10 3.91 1.29 6.94
C ILE A 10 5.30 1.35 6.30
N LEU A 11 6.08 0.28 6.37
CA LEU A 11 7.48 0.31 5.94
C LEU A 11 7.62 0.42 4.41
N ILE A 12 6.86 -0.37 3.66
CA ILE A 12 6.90 -0.44 2.20
C ILE A 12 5.47 -0.56 1.65
N PRO A 13 4.68 0.55 1.68
CA PRO A 13 3.27 0.54 1.28
C PRO A 13 3.01 -0.07 -0.12
N PRO A 14 3.82 0.21 -1.17
CA PRO A 14 3.60 -0.35 -2.50
C PRO A 14 3.72 -1.88 -2.52
N LEU A 15 4.64 -2.43 -1.72
CA LEU A 15 4.86 -3.87 -1.66
C LEU A 15 3.70 -4.59 -0.97
N ALA A 16 3.13 -3.98 0.08
CA ALA A 16 1.95 -4.50 0.75
C ALA A 16 0.73 -4.55 -0.18
N VAL A 17 0.52 -3.50 -0.97
CA VAL A 17 -0.57 -3.45 -1.97
C VAL A 17 -0.31 -4.43 -3.11
N PHE A 18 0.92 -4.53 -3.61
CA PHE A 18 1.28 -5.49 -4.66
C PHE A 18 1.02 -6.94 -4.25
N LEU A 19 1.41 -7.33 -3.03
CA LEU A 19 1.21 -8.69 -2.53
C LEU A 19 -0.28 -9.07 -2.39
N LYS A 20 -1.15 -8.09 -2.17
CA LYS A 20 -2.58 -8.30 -1.93
C LYS A 20 -3.44 -8.13 -3.18
N HIS A 21 -3.07 -7.22 -4.08
CA HIS A 21 -3.89 -6.81 -5.21
C HIS A 21 -3.19 -6.97 -6.57
N GLY A 22 -1.91 -7.39 -6.57
CA GLY A 22 -1.12 -7.59 -7.77
C GLY A 22 -0.69 -6.29 -8.45
N LEU A 23 -0.21 -6.41 -9.69
CA LEU A 23 0.10 -5.29 -10.57
C LEU A 23 -1.19 -4.80 -11.22
N GLY A 24 -1.71 -3.69 -10.69
CA GLY A 24 -2.91 -3.04 -11.21
C GLY A 24 -2.93 -1.55 -10.90
N THR A 25 -4.04 -0.90 -11.24
CA THR A 25 -4.27 0.54 -10.99
C THR A 25 -4.08 0.91 -9.53
N THR A 26 -4.46 0.03 -8.59
CA THR A 26 -4.32 0.26 -7.16
C THR A 26 -2.86 0.27 -6.69
N PHE A 27 -2.02 -0.61 -7.24
CA PHE A 27 -0.58 -0.60 -6.98
C PHE A 27 0.07 0.64 -7.57
N LEU A 28 -0.27 0.99 -8.83
CA LEU A 28 0.23 2.19 -9.50
C LEU A 28 -0.16 3.47 -8.75
N LEU A 29 -1.40 3.57 -8.27
CA LEU A 29 -1.85 4.69 -7.44
C LEU A 29 -1.08 4.75 -6.12
N ASN A 30 -0.91 3.61 -5.45
CA ASN A 30 -0.16 3.57 -4.19
C ASN A 30 1.30 3.98 -4.42
N LEU A 31 1.92 3.49 -5.49
CA LEU A 31 3.29 3.85 -5.89
C LEU A 31 3.41 5.35 -6.17
N LEU A 32 2.48 5.93 -6.93
CA LEU A 32 2.45 7.36 -7.24
C LEU A 32 2.27 8.20 -5.97
N LEU A 33 1.35 7.81 -5.09
CA LEU A 33 1.13 8.48 -3.82
C LEU A 33 2.37 8.41 -2.94
N THR A 34 3.02 7.24 -2.84
CA THR A 34 4.24 7.05 -2.05
C THR A 34 5.41 7.89 -2.60
N LEU A 35 5.48 8.07 -3.93
CA LEU A 35 6.46 8.93 -4.58
C LEU A 35 6.21 10.43 -4.34
N LEU A 36 4.94 10.85 -4.25
CA LEU A 36 4.58 12.24 -3.93
C LEU A 36 4.78 12.57 -2.45
N ALA A 37 4.33 11.68 -1.56
CA ALA A 37 4.56 11.73 -0.14
C ALA A 37 4.31 10.35 0.49
N TRP A 38 5.18 9.91 1.40
CA TRP A 38 5.03 8.59 2.03
C TRP A 38 3.69 8.43 2.78
N LEU A 39 3.25 9.48 3.48
CA LEU A 39 2.03 9.45 4.32
C LEU A 39 0.74 9.09 3.54
N PRO A 40 0.38 9.75 2.42
CA PRO A 40 -0.80 9.34 1.64
C PRO A 40 -0.66 7.95 1.03
N GLY A 41 0.56 7.49 0.70
CA GLY A 41 0.81 6.12 0.28
C GLY A 41 0.44 5.09 1.36
N VAL A 42 0.83 5.34 2.61
CA VAL A 42 0.46 4.51 3.77
C VAL A 42 -1.06 4.49 3.98
N ILE A 43 -1.71 5.66 3.98
CA ILE A 43 -3.17 5.76 4.17
C ILE A 43 -3.91 4.98 3.07
N HIS A 44 -3.52 5.17 1.81
CA HIS A 44 -4.10 4.42 0.70
C HIS A 44 -3.84 2.92 0.83
N ALA A 45 -2.64 2.49 1.24
CA ALA A 45 -2.33 1.08 1.44
C ALA A 45 -3.25 0.45 2.51
N PHE A 46 -3.50 1.16 3.62
CA PHE A 46 -4.45 0.72 4.65
C PHE A 46 -5.90 0.72 4.16
N TYR A 47 -6.34 1.77 3.46
CA TYR A 47 -7.72 1.86 2.97
C TYR A 47 -8.06 0.71 2.03
N VAL A 48 -7.17 0.43 1.10
CA VAL A 48 -7.41 -0.59 0.08
C VAL A 48 -7.23 -1.98 0.67
N ASN A 49 -6.17 -2.23 1.45
CA ASN A 49 -6.00 -3.52 2.08
C ASN A 49 -7.13 -3.81 3.08
N SER A 50 -7.63 -2.82 3.84
CA SER A 50 -8.72 -3.04 4.80
C SER A 50 -10.06 -3.42 4.18
N LYS A 51 -10.18 -3.36 2.84
CA LYS A 51 -11.37 -3.71 2.09
C LYS A 51 -11.28 -5.15 1.55
#